data_AF-A0A1E7I2F4-F1
#
_entry.id   AF-A0A1E7I2F4-F1
#
_cell.length_a   1.000
_cell.length_b   1.000
_cell.length_c   1.000
_cell.angle_alpha   90.00
_cell.angle_beta   90.00
_cell.angle_gamma   90.00
#
_symmetry.space_group_name_H-M   'P 1'
#
loop_
_entity.id
_entity.type
_entity.pdbx_description
1 polymer ?
#
loop_
_entity_poly.entity_id
_entity_poly.type
_entity_poly.pdbx_seq_one_letter_code
_entity_poly.pdbx_strand_id
1 'polypeptide(L)'
;MRYLIILLLLIIPATGCTALNSMKKHVTIAEQTAPMYEDHEVEPLVEETALKVATHYPPGRTVFYLVASDNPFGRQFENNLRGQGFQLSPKTTDPNVLNVNQVFDAIGNSTMYYLHVQSSDGWSFGQVYNLTFEGFQKAGLLTQTPAFFEFVGDDSQQVESPLNENWSIVPGGLRDQLKRWASRAEYQLVWKAGHDFQMQAHATFRDTFPRAVKRMFSRMHAGGNSLRVTIYQANKVIEVCED
;
A
#
# COMPACT_ATOMS: atom_id res chain seq x y z
N MET A 1 77.09 15.51 48.45
CA MET A 1 77.17 16.91 48.01
C MET A 1 78.16 16.96 46.82
N ARG A 2 77.77 16.60 45.59
CA ARG A 2 76.91 17.31 44.61
C ARG A 2 77.74 18.33 43.77
N TYR A 3 78.32 17.83 42.67
CA TYR A 3 78.88 18.55 41.50
C TYR A 3 78.71 17.55 40.32
N LEU A 4 77.90 17.69 39.28
CA LEU A 4 77.58 18.75 38.30
C LEU A 4 78.75 19.14 37.37
N ILE A 5 78.92 18.38 36.27
CA ILE A 5 79.71 18.69 35.04
C ILE A 5 78.96 17.98 33.87
N ILE A 6 78.14 18.65 33.06
CA ILE A 6 78.39 19.37 31.77
C ILE A 6 78.92 18.48 30.62
N LEU A 7 78.10 18.29 29.57
CA LEU A 7 78.38 18.41 28.10
C LEU A 7 77.09 17.96 27.36
N LEU A 8 76.29 18.73 26.60
CA LEU A 8 76.50 19.74 25.55
C LEU A 8 76.90 19.11 24.19
N LEU A 9 75.94 19.02 23.25
CA LEU A 9 76.00 19.43 21.83
C LEU A 9 74.86 18.74 21.01
N LEU A 10 73.79 19.45 20.61
CA LEU A 10 73.61 20.29 19.40
C LEU A 10 73.61 19.53 18.06
N ILE A 11 72.41 19.29 17.50
CA ILE A 11 72.18 19.26 16.03
C ILE A 11 70.78 19.83 15.72
N ILE A 12 70.78 20.99 15.04
CA ILE A 12 69.70 21.63 14.24
C ILE A 12 70.32 21.67 12.82
N PRO A 13 69.64 21.37 11.68
CA PRO A 13 68.43 22.04 11.16
C PRO A 13 67.47 21.04 10.41
N ALA A 14 66.37 21.37 9.74
CA ALA A 14 65.88 22.57 9.09
C ALA A 14 64.37 22.48 8.80
N THR A 15 63.80 23.62 8.40
CA THR A 15 62.65 23.82 7.49
C THR A 15 61.22 23.53 7.96
N GLY A 16 60.42 24.60 8.00
CA GLY A 16 58.97 24.52 7.75
C GLY A 16 58.12 25.53 8.52
N CYS A 17 58.02 26.76 8.00
CA CYS A 17 57.11 27.81 8.50
C CYS A 17 55.63 27.53 8.16
N THR A 18 54.76 27.90 9.11
CA THR A 18 53.41 28.49 8.98
C THR A 18 52.31 27.73 8.22
N ALA A 19 51.20 27.43 8.90
CA ALA A 19 49.86 27.84 8.47
C ALA A 19 48.84 27.67 9.62
N LEU A 20 48.06 28.72 9.86
CA LEU A 20 46.89 28.75 10.75
C LEU A 20 45.94 27.58 10.44
N ASN A 21 45.62 26.77 11.45
CA ASN A 21 44.43 25.95 11.40
C ASN A 21 43.20 26.85 11.57
N SER A 22 42.64 27.26 10.42
CA SER A 22 41.28 27.75 10.32
C SER A 22 40.35 26.70 10.89
N MET A 23 39.71 26.99 12.03
CA MET A 23 38.52 26.28 12.48
C MET A 23 37.43 26.51 11.42
N LYS A 24 37.41 25.67 10.39
CA LYS A 24 36.20 25.43 9.61
C LYS A 24 35.23 24.75 10.57
N LYS A 25 34.35 25.53 11.17
CA LYS A 25 33.11 25.03 11.76
C LYS A 25 32.39 24.32 10.62
N HIS A 26 32.55 23.00 10.56
CA HIS A 26 31.79 22.17 9.64
C HIS A 26 30.35 22.30 10.11
N VAL A 27 29.59 23.16 9.45
CA VAL A 27 28.14 23.11 9.52
C VAL A 27 27.80 21.81 8.82
N THR A 28 27.69 20.75 9.61
CA THR A 28 26.89 19.61 9.19
C THR A 28 25.50 20.18 8.99
N ILE A 29 25.13 20.45 7.73
CA ILE A 29 23.72 20.47 7.39
C ILE A 29 23.31 19.03 7.65
N ALA A 30 22.76 18.78 8.83
CA ALA A 30 21.95 17.60 9.02
C ALA A 30 20.80 17.78 8.02
N GLU A 31 20.92 17.11 6.88
CA GLU A 31 19.75 16.74 6.11
C GLU A 31 18.83 16.07 7.14
N GLN A 32 17.75 16.76 7.50
CA GLN A 32 16.78 16.27 8.48
C GLN A 32 16.12 15.05 7.85
N THR A 33 16.75 13.89 8.00
CA THR A 33 16.22 12.58 7.62
C THR A 33 15.40 11.96 8.74
N ALA A 34 15.38 12.58 9.93
CA ALA A 34 14.51 12.18 11.02
C ALA A 34 13.12 12.81 10.84
N PRO A 35 12.02 12.05 11.04
CA PRO A 35 10.67 12.61 11.05
C PRO A 35 10.57 13.76 12.07
N MET A 36 9.82 14.81 11.73
CA MET A 36 9.59 15.99 12.60
C MET A 36 8.68 15.67 13.81
N TYR A 37 8.13 14.46 13.87
CA TYR A 37 7.18 14.02 14.88
C TYR A 37 7.76 12.86 15.70
N GLU A 38 7.24 12.68 16.90
CA GLU A 38 7.53 11.59 17.83
C GLU A 38 6.56 10.42 17.64
N ASP A 39 6.99 9.21 18.00
CA ASP A 39 6.20 7.97 17.79
C ASP A 39 4.78 8.03 18.38
N HIS A 40 4.58 8.71 19.50
CA HIS A 40 3.27 8.81 20.15
C HIS A 40 2.30 9.78 19.45
N GLU A 41 2.81 10.73 18.66
CA GLU A 41 1.96 11.72 17.99
C GLU A 41 1.18 11.11 16.81
N VAL A 42 1.66 10.00 16.25
CA VAL A 42 1.01 9.28 15.13
C VAL A 42 0.02 8.21 15.58
N GLU A 43 0.01 7.80 16.85
CA GLU A 43 -0.81 6.69 17.33
C GLU A 43 -2.31 6.87 17.02
N PRO A 44 -2.94 8.04 17.29
CA PRO A 44 -4.37 8.25 16.98
C PRO A 44 -4.64 8.17 15.48
N LEU A 45 -3.71 8.69 14.67
CA LEU A 45 -3.81 8.69 13.22
C LEU A 45 -3.71 7.26 12.66
N VAL A 46 -2.81 6.46 13.20
CA VAL A 46 -2.61 5.06 12.82
C VAL A 46 -3.85 4.24 13.14
N GLU A 47 -4.43 4.41 14.33
CA GLU A 47 -5.66 3.72 14.74
C GLU A 47 -6.82 4.07 13.80
N GLU A 48 -7.04 5.36 13.52
CA GLU A 48 -8.07 5.80 12.57
C GLU A 48 -7.85 5.19 11.17
N THR A 49 -6.60 5.19 10.70
CA THR A 49 -6.24 4.66 9.38
C THR A 49 -6.51 3.16 9.31
N ALA A 50 -6.08 2.39 10.30
CA ALA A 50 -6.28 0.95 10.35
C ALA A 50 -7.77 0.59 10.47
N LEU A 51 -8.54 1.35 11.25
CA LEU A 51 -9.99 1.16 11.36
C LEU A 51 -10.70 1.44 10.04
N LYS A 52 -10.27 2.46 9.29
CA LYS A 52 -10.82 2.73 7.95
C LYS A 52 -10.56 1.57 6.98
N VAL A 53 -9.36 0.97 7.04
CA VAL A 53 -9.04 -0.25 6.27
C VAL A 53 -9.90 -1.43 6.73
N ALA A 54 -10.07 -1.62 8.05
CA ALA A 54 -10.90 -2.69 8.63
C ALA A 54 -12.39 -2.56 8.29
N THR A 55 -12.86 -1.33 8.12
CA THR A 55 -14.24 -1.05 7.68
C THR A 55 -14.45 -1.42 6.22
N HIS A 56 -13.40 -1.32 5.38
CA HIS A 56 -13.50 -1.64 3.96
C HIS A 56 -13.24 -3.13 3.67
N TYR A 57 -12.31 -3.76 4.38
CA TYR A 57 -11.94 -5.15 4.16
C TYR A 57 -12.31 -6.04 5.35
N PRO A 58 -12.96 -7.21 5.14
CA PRO A 58 -13.30 -8.11 6.23
C PRO A 58 -12.05 -8.68 6.93
N PRO A 59 -11.87 -8.46 8.24
CA PRO A 59 -10.79 -9.09 8.98
C PRO A 59 -10.91 -10.63 9.00
N GLY A 60 -9.78 -11.33 9.12
CA GLY A 60 -9.73 -12.79 9.08
C GLY A 60 -9.96 -13.45 7.70
N ARG A 61 -10.41 -12.70 6.69
CA ARG A 61 -10.63 -13.20 5.31
C ARG A 61 -9.80 -12.48 4.26
N THR A 62 -9.32 -11.28 4.57
CA THR A 62 -8.37 -10.56 3.74
C THR A 62 -6.95 -10.79 4.22
N VAL A 63 -6.06 -11.12 3.28
CA VAL A 63 -4.63 -11.21 3.50
C VAL A 63 -3.97 -10.03 2.81
N PHE A 64 -3.19 -9.24 3.55
CA PHE A 64 -2.44 -8.12 3.00
C PHE A 64 -0.97 -8.48 2.80
N TYR A 65 -0.36 -7.94 1.75
CA TYR A 65 1.07 -7.68 1.73
C TYR A 65 1.25 -6.18 1.92
N LEU A 66 1.99 -5.78 2.94
CA LEU A 66 2.31 -4.37 3.20
C LEU A 66 3.72 -4.08 2.69
N VAL A 67 3.87 -2.96 1.99
CA VAL A 67 5.21 -2.45 1.70
C VAL A 67 5.81 -1.93 3.00
N ALA A 68 6.97 -2.47 3.38
CA ALA A 68 7.65 -2.03 4.59
C ALA A 68 7.98 -0.54 4.49
N SER A 69 7.70 0.19 5.57
CA SER A 69 8.10 1.59 5.76
C SER A 69 9.09 1.68 6.91
N ASP A 70 10.08 2.54 6.77
CA ASP A 70 11.09 2.82 7.79
C ASP A 70 10.65 3.88 8.82
N ASN A 71 9.44 4.42 8.70
CA ASN A 71 8.90 5.42 9.63
C ASN A 71 8.04 4.81 10.76
N PRO A 72 7.85 5.54 11.88
CA PRO A 72 7.02 5.09 13.00
C PRO A 72 5.58 4.77 12.59
N PHE A 73 4.98 5.59 11.72
CA PHE A 73 3.62 5.42 11.25
C PHE A 73 3.39 4.01 10.70
N GLY A 74 4.16 3.58 9.71
CA GLY A 74 3.85 2.32 9.05
C GLY A 74 4.22 1.08 9.86
N ARG A 75 5.19 1.16 10.79
CA ARG A 75 5.40 0.10 11.81
C ARG A 75 4.19 -0.06 12.72
N GLN A 76 3.63 1.04 13.22
CA GLN A 76 2.44 1.00 14.07
C GLN A 76 1.19 0.60 13.28
N PHE A 77 1.08 1.01 12.02
CA PHE A 77 -0.02 0.65 11.11
C PHE A 77 -0.07 -0.85 10.86
N GLU A 78 1.08 -1.48 10.60
CA GLU A 78 1.19 -2.92 10.46
C GLU A 78 0.69 -3.66 11.73
N ASN A 79 1.10 -3.18 12.92
CA ASN A 79 0.66 -3.75 14.19
C ASN A 79 -0.84 -3.57 14.42
N ASN A 80 -1.40 -2.40 14.11
CA ASN A 80 -2.83 -2.14 14.22
C ASN A 80 -3.65 -3.03 13.29
N LEU A 81 -3.23 -3.21 12.03
CA LEU A 81 -3.91 -4.13 11.12
C LEU A 81 -3.90 -5.58 11.64
N ARG A 82 -2.80 -6.05 12.22
CA ARG A 82 -2.79 -7.35 12.90
C ARG A 82 -3.75 -7.38 14.10
N GLY A 83 -3.80 -6.31 14.89
CA GLY A 83 -4.72 -6.16 16.02
C GLY A 83 -6.20 -6.22 15.60
N GLN A 84 -6.53 -5.70 14.41
CA GLN A 84 -7.86 -5.83 13.81
C GLN A 84 -8.19 -7.25 13.31
N GLY A 85 -7.21 -8.17 13.28
CA GLY A 85 -7.39 -9.56 12.84
C GLY A 85 -6.99 -9.84 11.39
N PHE A 86 -6.25 -8.92 10.73
CA PHE A 86 -5.73 -9.19 9.40
C PHE A 86 -4.52 -10.11 9.41
N GLN A 87 -4.43 -10.96 8.38
CA GLN A 87 -3.25 -11.77 8.12
C GLN A 87 -2.31 -11.02 7.18
N LEU A 88 -1.01 -11.05 7.49
CA LEU A 88 0.02 -10.42 6.65
C LEU A 88 0.87 -11.49 5.97
N SER A 89 0.99 -11.41 4.65
CA SER A 89 1.79 -12.30 3.82
C SER A 89 3.11 -11.63 3.45
N PRO A 90 4.20 -12.40 3.26
CA PRO A 90 5.36 -11.95 2.50
C PRO A 90 4.97 -11.53 1.07
N LYS A 91 5.88 -10.83 0.39
CA LYS A 91 5.71 -10.44 -1.02
C LYS A 91 5.42 -11.69 -1.87
N THR A 92 4.32 -11.65 -2.60
CA THR A 92 3.82 -12.78 -3.40
C THR A 92 3.21 -12.31 -4.71
N THR A 93 3.00 -13.24 -5.63
CA THR A 93 2.24 -13.04 -6.87
C THR A 93 0.82 -13.62 -6.77
N ASP A 94 0.41 -14.13 -5.60
CA ASP A 94 -0.96 -14.61 -5.39
C ASP A 94 -1.96 -13.44 -5.48
N PRO A 95 -2.89 -13.44 -6.45
CA PRO A 95 -3.89 -12.38 -6.60
C PRO A 95 -4.94 -12.34 -5.47
N ASN A 96 -4.92 -13.28 -4.53
CA ASN A 96 -5.75 -13.21 -3.31
C ASN A 96 -5.11 -12.38 -2.20
N VAL A 97 -3.81 -12.11 -2.30
CA VAL A 97 -3.11 -11.23 -1.36
C VAL A 97 -3.18 -9.82 -1.93
N LEU A 98 -3.74 -8.91 -1.15
CA LEU A 98 -3.90 -7.53 -1.56
C LEU A 98 -2.64 -6.75 -1.17
N ASN A 99 -1.96 -6.19 -2.17
CA ASN A 99 -0.80 -5.35 -1.91
C ASN A 99 -1.30 -3.99 -1.44
N VAL A 100 -0.87 -3.56 -0.27
CA VAL A 100 -1.22 -2.26 0.32
C VAL A 100 0.07 -1.45 0.44
N ASN A 101 0.05 -0.28 -0.20
CA ASN A 101 1.08 0.73 -0.13
C ASN A 101 0.59 1.85 0.77
N GLN A 102 1.47 2.32 1.65
CA GLN A 102 1.21 3.45 2.53
C GLN A 102 2.34 4.47 2.42
N VAL A 103 1.96 5.73 2.31
CA VAL A 103 2.85 6.89 2.34
C VAL A 103 2.38 7.78 3.48
N PHE A 104 3.30 8.13 4.37
CA PHE A 104 3.08 9.16 5.37
C PHE A 104 4.34 10.01 5.46
N ASP A 105 4.27 11.19 4.87
CA ASP A 105 5.45 12.04 4.67
C ASP A 105 5.12 13.53 4.70
N ALA A 106 6.12 14.35 5.01
CA ALA A 106 6.00 15.80 5.05
C ALA A 106 5.84 16.39 3.63
N ILE A 107 4.99 17.40 3.51
CA ILE A 107 4.82 18.17 2.28
C ILE A 107 5.87 19.29 2.28
N GLY A 108 7.01 19.02 1.65
CA GLY A 108 8.16 19.93 1.66
C GLY A 108 8.71 20.12 3.07
N ASN A 109 9.29 21.29 3.35
CA ASN A 109 9.83 21.62 4.67
C ASN A 109 8.78 22.31 5.55
N SER A 110 7.64 21.67 5.76
CA SER A 110 6.51 22.25 6.51
C SER A 110 5.99 21.32 7.61
N THR A 111 5.07 21.81 8.42
CA THR A 111 4.32 21.00 9.39
C THR A 111 3.19 20.20 8.73
N MET A 112 3.02 20.30 7.41
CA MET A 112 1.97 19.60 6.69
C MET A 112 2.46 18.20 6.29
N TYR A 113 1.60 17.20 6.47
CA TYR A 113 1.88 15.81 6.15
C TYR A 113 0.79 15.26 5.23
N TYR A 114 1.19 14.41 4.30
CA TYR A 114 0.28 13.67 3.44
C TYR A 114 0.28 12.20 3.84
N LEU A 115 -0.90 11.71 4.23
CA LEU A 115 -1.19 10.29 4.34
C LEU A 115 -1.84 9.81 3.05
N HIS A 116 -1.35 8.73 2.49
CA HIS A 116 -2.00 8.00 1.42
C HIS A 116 -1.92 6.51 1.68
N VAL A 117 -3.05 5.82 1.53
CA VAL A 117 -3.12 4.35 1.52
C VAL A 117 -3.75 3.93 0.21
N GLN A 118 -3.11 3.00 -0.49
CA GLN A 118 -3.58 2.45 -1.74
C GLN A 118 -3.44 0.93 -1.75
N SER A 119 -4.48 0.24 -2.17
CA SER A 119 -4.49 -1.20 -2.38
C SER A 119 -4.44 -1.55 -3.88
N SER A 120 -3.95 -2.75 -4.17
CA SER A 120 -3.82 -3.25 -5.55
C SER A 120 -5.15 -3.52 -6.28
N ASP A 121 -6.27 -3.48 -5.59
CA ASP A 121 -7.61 -3.55 -6.18
C ASP A 121 -8.13 -2.16 -6.59
N GLY A 122 -7.31 -1.11 -6.47
CA GLY A 122 -7.63 0.25 -6.89
C GLY A 122 -8.23 1.12 -5.79
N TRP A 123 -8.65 0.53 -4.66
CA TRP A 123 -9.12 1.34 -3.55
C TRP A 123 -7.98 2.18 -2.99
N SER A 124 -8.26 3.45 -2.72
CA SER A 124 -7.28 4.30 -2.06
C SER A 124 -7.98 5.40 -1.31
N PHE A 125 -7.29 5.96 -0.32
CA PHE A 125 -7.70 7.22 0.27
C PHE A 125 -6.48 8.04 0.68
N GLY A 126 -6.66 9.35 0.73
CA GLY A 126 -5.63 10.29 1.15
C GLY A 126 -6.19 11.35 2.08
N GLN A 127 -5.37 11.82 3.00
CA GLN A 127 -5.73 12.89 3.93
C GLN A 127 -4.50 13.73 4.22
N VAL A 128 -4.69 15.05 4.17
CA VAL A 128 -3.66 16.00 4.58
C VAL A 128 -3.83 16.33 6.05
N TYR A 129 -2.73 16.31 6.78
CA TYR A 129 -2.64 16.66 8.19
C TYR A 129 -1.69 17.84 8.40
N ASN A 130 -1.91 18.57 9.49
CA ASN A 130 -1.00 19.57 10.01
C ASN A 130 -0.51 19.11 11.40
N LEU A 131 0.79 19.08 11.60
CA LEU A 131 1.41 18.82 12.89
C LEU A 131 1.33 20.08 13.75
N THR A 132 0.71 19.94 14.93
CA THR A 132 0.57 21.00 15.93
C THR A 132 1.14 20.52 17.26
N PHE A 133 1.19 21.41 18.27
CA PHE A 133 1.59 21.01 19.62
C PHE A 133 0.62 20.01 20.27
N GLU A 134 -0.58 19.84 19.73
CA GLU A 134 -1.59 18.86 20.17
C GLU A 134 -1.54 17.57 19.31
N GLY A 135 -0.55 17.44 18.43
CA GLY A 135 -0.43 16.34 17.46
C GLY A 135 -1.03 16.67 16.09
N PHE A 136 -1.30 15.61 15.31
CA PHE A 136 -1.80 15.72 13.93
C PHE A 136 -3.27 16.11 13.85
N GLN A 137 -3.57 17.20 13.12
CA GLN A 137 -4.92 17.71 12.87
C GLN A 137 -5.24 17.66 11.38
N LYS A 138 -6.46 17.29 10.99
CA LYS A 138 -6.88 17.25 9.57
C LYS A 138 -6.87 18.66 8.97
N ALA A 139 -6.16 18.85 7.86
CA ALA A 139 -5.93 20.16 7.25
C ALA A 139 -6.33 20.23 5.77
N GLY A 140 -7.09 19.25 5.28
CA GLY A 140 -7.58 19.17 3.91
C GLY A 140 -8.77 18.23 3.75
N LEU A 141 -9.26 18.10 2.51
CA LEU A 141 -10.33 17.15 2.19
C LEU A 141 -9.78 15.73 2.13
N LEU A 142 -10.58 14.78 2.62
CA LEU A 142 -10.37 13.37 2.37
C LEU A 142 -10.55 13.10 0.87
N THR A 143 -9.54 12.51 0.24
CA THR A 143 -9.66 11.93 -1.10
C THR A 143 -9.92 10.44 -0.99
N GLN A 144 -10.75 9.88 -1.87
CA GLN A 144 -11.03 8.45 -1.90
C GLN A 144 -11.34 7.97 -3.32
N THR A 145 -10.75 6.84 -3.68
CA THR A 145 -11.03 6.13 -4.94
C THR A 145 -11.64 4.77 -4.59
N PRO A 146 -12.79 4.39 -5.19
CA PRO A 146 -13.39 3.08 -4.95
C PRO A 146 -12.59 1.94 -5.57
N ALA A 147 -12.65 0.74 -4.98
CA ALA A 147 -12.03 -0.46 -5.53
C ALA A 147 -12.59 -0.78 -6.91
N PHE A 148 -11.74 -1.17 -7.86
CA PHE A 148 -12.18 -1.70 -9.16
C PHE A 148 -13.02 -2.96 -9.02
N PHE A 149 -12.93 -3.64 -7.88
CA PHE A 149 -13.69 -4.83 -7.59
C PHE A 149 -14.34 -4.75 -6.21
N GLU A 150 -15.66 -4.91 -6.15
CA GLU A 150 -16.42 -4.87 -4.90
C GLU A 150 -17.34 -6.09 -4.76
N PHE A 151 -17.38 -6.67 -3.55
CA PHE A 151 -18.38 -7.67 -3.17
C PHE A 151 -19.46 -6.98 -2.33
N VAL A 152 -20.72 -7.13 -2.74
CA VAL A 152 -21.88 -6.56 -2.06
C VAL A 152 -22.78 -7.69 -1.56
N GLY A 153 -22.92 -7.82 -0.24
CA GLY A 153 -23.75 -8.84 0.41
C GLY A 153 -23.06 -9.47 1.63
N ASP A 154 -23.79 -10.31 2.38
CA ASP A 154 -23.22 -11.04 3.50
C ASP A 154 -22.34 -12.20 2.98
N ASP A 155 -21.03 -12.11 3.21
CA ASP A 155 -19.98 -13.05 2.78
C ASP A 155 -20.09 -14.45 3.45
N SER A 156 -21.13 -14.70 4.24
CA SER A 156 -21.32 -15.91 5.04
C SER A 156 -21.63 -17.18 4.22
N GLN A 157 -22.00 -17.06 2.94
CA GLN A 157 -22.41 -18.22 2.10
C GLN A 157 -21.31 -18.80 1.18
N GLN A 158 -20.08 -18.27 1.21
CA GLN A 158 -19.01 -18.68 0.27
C GLN A 158 -18.20 -19.92 0.69
N VAL A 159 -18.56 -20.66 1.74
CA VAL A 159 -17.71 -21.74 2.29
C VAL A 159 -17.92 -23.11 1.63
N GLU A 160 -18.96 -23.36 0.84
CA GLU A 160 -19.30 -24.75 0.45
C GLU A 160 -19.34 -25.08 -1.06
N SER A 161 -19.10 -24.15 -1.99
CA SER A 161 -18.92 -24.54 -3.41
C SER A 161 -17.55 -25.20 -3.61
N PRO A 162 -17.43 -26.28 -4.41
CA PRO A 162 -16.17 -26.95 -4.59
C PRO A 162 -15.15 -25.96 -5.17
N LEU A 163 -14.06 -25.73 -4.42
CA LEU A 163 -12.97 -24.77 -4.68
C LEU A 163 -12.21 -24.98 -6.02
N ASN A 164 -12.73 -25.81 -6.92
CA ASN A 164 -11.99 -26.44 -8.01
C ASN A 164 -12.65 -26.25 -9.38
N GLU A 165 -13.54 -25.28 -9.56
CA GLU A 165 -14.11 -25.01 -10.88
C GLU A 165 -13.11 -24.31 -11.81
N ASN A 166 -13.00 -24.81 -13.04
CA ASN A 166 -12.21 -24.17 -14.10
C ASN A 166 -13.07 -23.16 -14.87
N TRP A 167 -12.60 -21.91 -14.91
CA TRP A 167 -13.17 -20.81 -15.67
C TRP A 167 -12.16 -20.34 -16.72
N SER A 168 -12.47 -20.53 -18.00
CA SER A 168 -11.52 -20.24 -19.10
C SER A 168 -12.00 -19.10 -19.99
N ILE A 169 -11.08 -18.18 -20.28
CA ILE A 169 -11.20 -17.14 -21.30
C ILE A 169 -10.39 -17.59 -22.52
N VAL A 170 -10.92 -17.33 -23.70
CA VAL A 170 -10.33 -17.57 -25.01
C VAL A 170 -10.32 -16.27 -25.82
N PRO A 171 -9.58 -16.21 -26.94
CA PRO A 171 -9.68 -15.07 -27.83
C PRO A 171 -11.12 -14.77 -28.27
N GLY A 172 -11.51 -13.50 -28.23
CA GLY A 172 -12.87 -13.04 -28.55
C GLY A 172 -13.46 -12.05 -27.52
N GLY A 173 -14.73 -11.69 -27.69
CA GLY A 173 -15.41 -10.69 -26.85
C GLY A 173 -15.54 -11.11 -25.39
N LEU A 174 -15.17 -10.23 -24.48
CA LEU A 174 -15.19 -10.48 -23.04
C LEU A 174 -16.63 -10.56 -22.51
N ARG A 175 -17.51 -9.66 -22.95
CA ARG A 175 -18.91 -9.60 -22.50
C ARG A 175 -19.63 -10.94 -22.70
N ASP A 176 -19.48 -11.56 -23.86
CA ASP A 176 -20.14 -12.83 -24.16
C ASP A 176 -19.55 -13.99 -23.36
N GLN A 177 -18.23 -13.95 -23.11
CA GLN A 177 -17.55 -14.93 -22.27
C GLN A 177 -18.01 -14.83 -20.81
N LEU A 178 -18.06 -13.61 -20.27
CA LEU A 178 -18.52 -13.35 -18.92
C LEU A 178 -20.02 -13.67 -18.76
N LYS A 179 -20.83 -13.42 -19.79
CA LYS A 179 -22.25 -13.83 -19.81
C LYS A 179 -22.40 -15.35 -19.70
N ARG A 180 -21.55 -16.11 -20.41
CA ARG A 180 -21.53 -17.58 -20.30
C ARG A 180 -21.07 -18.04 -18.93
N TRP A 181 -20.04 -17.42 -18.36
CA TRP A 181 -19.60 -17.75 -17.02
C TRP A 181 -20.68 -17.46 -15.97
N ALA A 182 -21.29 -16.28 -16.02
CA ALA A 182 -22.37 -15.88 -15.14
C ALA A 182 -23.56 -16.84 -15.25
N SER A 183 -24.00 -17.16 -16.47
CA SER A 183 -25.09 -18.12 -16.67
C SER A 183 -24.78 -19.52 -16.13
N ARG A 184 -23.53 -19.98 -16.23
CA ARG A 184 -23.10 -21.27 -15.65
C ARG A 184 -23.11 -21.25 -14.13
N ALA A 185 -22.77 -20.12 -13.51
CA ALA A 185 -22.76 -19.93 -12.07
C ALA A 185 -24.12 -19.48 -11.49
N GLU A 186 -25.17 -19.42 -12.31
CA GLU A 186 -26.49 -18.88 -11.94
C GLU A 186 -26.49 -17.39 -11.57
N TYR A 187 -25.54 -16.61 -12.09
CA TYR A 187 -25.50 -15.16 -11.99
C TYR A 187 -26.10 -14.48 -13.23
N GLN A 188 -26.66 -13.29 -13.03
CA GLN A 188 -27.02 -12.37 -14.10
C GLN A 188 -25.87 -11.39 -14.36
N LEU A 189 -25.50 -11.22 -15.63
CA LEU A 189 -24.54 -10.19 -16.04
C LEU A 189 -25.27 -8.92 -16.46
N VAL A 190 -24.99 -7.83 -15.77
CA VAL A 190 -25.37 -6.47 -16.14
C VAL A 190 -24.13 -5.77 -16.71
N TRP A 191 -24.10 -5.60 -18.04
CA TRP A 191 -22.99 -4.93 -18.72
C TRP A 191 -23.37 -3.47 -19.01
N LYS A 192 -22.72 -2.53 -18.32
CA LYS A 192 -22.90 -1.08 -18.47
C LYS A 192 -21.74 -0.37 -19.19
N ALA A 193 -20.59 -1.04 -19.36
CA ALA A 193 -19.46 -0.48 -20.10
C ALA A 193 -19.84 -0.18 -21.56
N GLY A 194 -19.38 0.96 -22.10
CA GLY A 194 -19.72 1.43 -23.44
C GLY A 194 -19.14 0.53 -24.54
N HIS A 195 -18.01 -0.14 -24.26
CA HIS A 195 -17.32 -1.00 -25.22
C HIS A 195 -17.08 -2.41 -24.67
N ASP A 196 -17.00 -3.38 -25.57
CA ASP A 196 -16.57 -4.75 -25.24
C ASP A 196 -15.05 -4.87 -25.42
N PHE A 197 -14.42 -5.69 -24.60
CA PHE A 197 -12.98 -5.93 -24.65
C PHE A 197 -12.68 -7.19 -25.44
N GLN A 198 -11.79 -7.08 -26.43
CA GLN A 198 -11.35 -8.21 -27.23
C GLN A 198 -10.18 -8.91 -26.55
N MET A 199 -10.45 -10.09 -25.99
CA MET A 199 -9.43 -10.94 -25.38
C MET A 199 -8.52 -11.49 -26.47
N GLN A 200 -7.21 -11.42 -26.26
CA GLN A 200 -6.20 -11.88 -27.24
C GLN A 200 -5.55 -13.20 -26.84
N ALA A 201 -5.65 -13.59 -25.56
CA ALA A 201 -4.95 -14.74 -25.01
C ALA A 201 -5.90 -15.68 -24.27
N HIS A 202 -5.51 -16.94 -24.19
CA HIS A 202 -6.17 -17.93 -23.35
C HIS A 202 -5.72 -17.78 -21.90
N ALA A 203 -6.66 -17.87 -20.96
CA ALA A 203 -6.37 -17.92 -19.53
C ALA A 203 -7.38 -18.82 -18.83
N THR A 204 -6.93 -19.57 -17.83
CA THR A 204 -7.82 -20.39 -16.97
C THR A 204 -7.63 -20.00 -15.51
N PHE A 205 -8.75 -19.85 -14.81
CA PHE A 205 -8.86 -19.46 -13.42
C PHE A 205 -9.54 -20.59 -12.64
N ARG A 206 -8.91 -21.05 -11.56
CA ARG A 206 -9.42 -22.13 -10.71
C ARG A 206 -9.88 -21.56 -9.38
N ASP A 207 -11.18 -21.42 -9.23
CA ASP A 207 -11.82 -20.93 -8.01
C ASP A 207 -13.35 -21.04 -8.13
N THR A 208 -14.05 -20.66 -7.07
CA THR A 208 -15.45 -20.23 -7.14
C THR A 208 -15.64 -19.12 -8.17
N PHE A 209 -16.81 -19.05 -8.79
CA PHE A 209 -17.11 -18.07 -9.83
C PHE A 209 -16.77 -16.61 -9.44
N PRO A 210 -17.22 -16.07 -8.30
CA PRO A 210 -16.95 -14.67 -7.96
C PRO A 210 -15.46 -14.37 -7.78
N ARG A 211 -14.70 -15.33 -7.23
CA ARG A 211 -13.25 -15.21 -7.05
C ARG A 211 -12.50 -15.39 -8.38
N ALA A 212 -12.96 -16.25 -9.27
CA ALA A 212 -12.40 -16.38 -10.62
C ALA A 212 -12.57 -15.09 -11.43
N VAL A 213 -13.74 -14.45 -11.33
CA VAL A 213 -13.99 -13.12 -11.91
C VAL A 213 -13.04 -12.09 -11.30
N LYS A 214 -12.91 -12.02 -9.97
CA LYS A 214 -11.94 -11.13 -9.30
C LYS A 214 -10.53 -11.30 -9.87
N ARG A 215 -10.01 -12.54 -9.91
CA ARG A 215 -8.66 -12.83 -10.43
C ARG A 215 -8.49 -12.38 -11.89
N MET A 216 -9.52 -12.57 -12.72
CA MET A 216 -9.48 -12.17 -14.12
C MET A 216 -9.36 -10.65 -14.25
N PHE A 217 -10.26 -9.91 -13.60
CA PHE A 217 -10.27 -8.46 -13.66
C PHE A 217 -9.02 -7.85 -13.00
N SER A 218 -8.54 -8.38 -11.87
CA SER A 218 -7.27 -7.93 -11.27
C SER A 218 -6.08 -8.05 -12.24
N ARG A 219 -6.02 -9.13 -13.04
CA ARG A 219 -4.98 -9.27 -14.09
C ARG A 219 -5.16 -8.29 -15.23
N MET A 220 -6.40 -8.02 -15.63
CA MET A 220 -6.69 -7.03 -16.67
C MET A 220 -6.32 -5.61 -16.23
N HIS A 221 -6.59 -5.24 -14.98
CA HIS A 221 -6.17 -3.95 -14.40
C HIS A 221 -4.66 -3.80 -14.35
N ALA A 222 -3.93 -4.87 -13.98
CA ALA A 222 -2.47 -4.87 -14.05
C ALA A 222 -1.95 -4.62 -15.49
N GLY A 223 -2.76 -4.91 -16.51
CA GLY A 223 -2.52 -4.60 -17.92
C GLY A 223 -3.09 -3.25 -18.40
N GLY A 224 -3.65 -2.41 -17.50
CA GLY A 224 -4.15 -1.07 -17.82
C GLY A 224 -5.64 -0.98 -18.18
N ASN A 225 -6.44 -2.02 -17.93
CA ASN A 225 -7.89 -1.96 -18.13
C ASN A 225 -8.59 -1.08 -17.06
N SER A 226 -9.71 -0.43 -17.43
CA SER A 226 -10.48 0.49 -16.59
C SER A 226 -11.88 -0.01 -16.20
N LEU A 227 -12.16 -1.31 -16.32
CA LEU A 227 -13.48 -1.87 -15.99
C LEU A 227 -13.65 -2.07 -14.50
N ARG A 228 -14.68 -1.47 -13.91
CA ARG A 228 -15.08 -1.76 -12.54
C ARG A 228 -16.10 -2.89 -12.50
N VAL A 229 -15.98 -3.75 -11.51
CA VAL A 229 -16.85 -4.91 -11.29
C VAL A 229 -17.45 -4.89 -9.90
N THR A 230 -18.76 -4.96 -9.82
CA THR A 230 -19.49 -5.11 -8.55
C THR A 230 -20.23 -6.44 -8.57
N ILE A 231 -20.01 -7.29 -7.57
CA ILE A 231 -20.69 -8.57 -7.42
C ILE A 231 -21.67 -8.48 -6.26
N TYR A 232 -22.96 -8.45 -6.58
CA TYR A 232 -24.05 -8.57 -5.61
C TYR A 232 -24.30 -10.06 -5.32
N GLN A 233 -23.71 -10.56 -4.24
CA GLN A 233 -23.73 -11.99 -3.93
C GLN A 233 -25.15 -12.50 -3.64
N ALA A 234 -25.90 -11.77 -2.81
CA ALA A 234 -27.26 -12.15 -2.42
C ALA A 234 -28.23 -12.21 -3.61
N ASN A 235 -28.08 -11.29 -4.56
CA ASN A 235 -28.94 -11.21 -5.74
C ASN A 235 -28.41 -12.02 -6.93
N LYS A 236 -27.24 -12.65 -6.79
CA LYS A 236 -26.50 -13.30 -7.88
C LYS A 236 -26.38 -12.39 -9.12
N VAL A 237 -25.95 -11.14 -8.94
CA VAL A 237 -25.72 -10.19 -10.04
C VAL A 237 -24.25 -9.80 -10.12
N ILE A 238 -23.69 -9.78 -11.33
CA ILE A 238 -22.43 -9.11 -11.62
C ILE A 238 -22.73 -7.90 -12.48
N GLU A 239 -22.30 -6.74 -12.01
CA GLU A 239 -22.30 -5.50 -12.76
C GLU A 239 -20.89 -5.18 -13.25
N VAL A 240 -20.74 -4.84 -14.52
CA VAL A 240 -19.49 -4.37 -15.12
C VAL A 240 -19.71 -3.00 -15.75
N CYS A 241 -18.97 -2.00 -15.31
CA CYS A 241 -18.99 -0.63 -15.83
C CYS A 241 -17.58 -0.14 -16.17
N GLU A 242 -17.49 0.95 -16.92
CA GLU A 242 -16.24 1.71 -17.08
C GLU A 242 -16.11 2.70 -15.92
N ASP A 243 -14.86 2.97 -15.51
CA ASP A 243 -14.53 4.06 -14.60
C ASP A 243 -14.72 5.45 -15.24
#